data_AF-A0A7C1TRV7-F1
#
_entry.id   AF-A0A7C1TRV7-F1
#
_cell.length_a   1.000
_cell.length_b   1.000
_cell.length_c   1.000
_cell.angle_alpha   90.00
_cell.angle_beta   90.00
_cell.angle_gamma   90.00
#
_symmetry.space_group_name_H-M   'P 1'
#
loop_
_entity.id
_entity.type
_entity.pdbx_description
1 polymer ?
#
loop_
_entity_poly.entity_id
_entity_poly.type
_entity_poly.pdbx_seq_one_letter_code
_entity_poly.pdbx_strand_id
1 'polypeptide(L)' 'ASVSTTYSDETPVGRPAASLTDGLTGAIGTVTAGTDRVICLSCHRPHGAPNPDSLRFTYQTSLSSGTGCLRCHTQKSAY' A
#
# COMPACT_ATOMS: atom_id res chain seq x y z
N ALA A 1 -10.52 10.84 -7.04
CA ALA A 1 -9.66 9.65 -7.21
C ALA A 1 -10.16 8.57 -6.27
N SER A 2 -10.56 7.39 -6.77
CA SER A 2 -10.82 6.25 -5.89
C SER A 2 -9.50 5.71 -5.34
N VAL A 3 -9.48 5.45 -4.04
CA VAL A 3 -8.41 4.72 -3.37
C VAL A 3 -8.88 3.29 -3.16
N SER A 4 -8.05 2.28 -3.45
CA SER A 4 -8.38 0.88 -3.12
C SER A 4 -8.75 0.75 -1.64
N THR A 5 -9.84 0.05 -1.35
CA THR A 5 -10.29 -0.27 0.02
C THR A 5 -9.86 -1.67 0.46
N THR A 6 -9.07 -2.37 -0.35
CA THR A 6 -8.53 -3.69 -0.05
C THR A 6 -7.06 -3.59 0.36
N TYR A 7 -6.69 -4.25 1.45
CA TYR A 7 -5.32 -4.34 1.94
C TYR A 7 -4.42 -5.10 0.96
N SER A 8 -3.14 -4.74 0.94
CA SER A 8 -2.11 -5.31 0.08
C SER A 8 -0.79 -5.40 0.84
N ASP A 9 -0.11 -6.54 0.77
CA ASP A 9 1.25 -6.71 1.27
C ASP A 9 2.32 -6.12 0.32
N GLU A 10 1.99 -6.03 -0.97
CA GLU A 10 2.78 -5.32 -1.98
C GLU A 10 2.81 -3.80 -1.73
N THR A 11 1.72 -3.24 -1.20
CA THR A 11 1.56 -1.80 -0.93
C THR A 11 0.86 -1.59 0.42
N PRO A 12 1.52 -1.94 1.55
CA PRO A 12 0.88 -1.91 2.85
C PRO A 12 0.64 -0.47 3.30
N VAL A 13 -0.44 -0.24 4.03
CA VAL A 13 -0.74 1.07 4.65
C VAL A 13 -0.54 1.01 6.15
N GLY A 14 -0.15 2.13 6.74
CA GLY A 14 -0.08 2.29 8.19
C GLY A 14 -1.46 2.59 8.77
N ARG A 15 -1.72 2.05 9.96
CA ARG A 15 -2.96 2.29 10.70
C ARG A 15 -2.67 3.05 12.00
N PRO A 16 -3.47 4.06 12.38
CA PRO A 16 -3.35 4.69 13.68
C PRO A 16 -3.57 3.68 14.81
N ALA A 17 -2.82 3.79 15.91
CA ALA A 17 -2.96 2.89 17.05
C ALA A 17 -4.39 2.87 17.62
N ALA A 18 -5.08 4.02 17.62
CA ALA A 18 -6.48 4.13 18.06
C ALA A 18 -7.48 3.32 17.21
N SER A 19 -7.08 2.90 16.01
CA SER A 19 -7.87 2.06 15.11
C SER A 19 -7.56 0.56 15.27
N LEU A 20 -6.68 0.21 16.21
CA LEU A 20 -6.37 -1.16 16.59
C LEU A 20 -7.05 -1.45 17.93
N THR A 21 -7.89 -2.47 17.97
CA THR A 21 -8.53 -2.94 19.21
C THR A 21 -7.74 -4.11 19.81
N ASP A 22 -7.65 -4.14 21.13
CA ASP A 22 -7.10 -5.30 21.84
C ASP A 22 -7.88 -6.58 21.49
N GLY A 23 -7.18 -7.70 21.39
CA GLY A 23 -7.79 -8.99 21.06
C GLY A 23 -8.03 -9.23 19.56
N LEU A 24 -7.33 -8.53 18.66
CA LEU A 24 -7.32 -8.86 17.23
C LEU A 24 -6.89 -10.34 17.04
N THR A 25 -7.78 -11.18 16.52
CA THR A 25 -7.52 -12.61 16.26
C THR A 25 -7.17 -12.91 14.81
N GLY A 26 -7.15 -11.90 13.93
CA GLY A 26 -6.89 -12.07 12.51
C GLY A 26 -6.45 -10.78 11.82
N ALA A 27 -5.96 -10.93 10.58
CA ALA A 27 -5.55 -9.81 9.75
C ALA A 27 -6.75 -8.98 9.27
N ILE A 28 -6.57 -7.67 9.16
CA ILE A 28 -7.61 -6.76 8.64
C ILE A 28 -7.37 -6.55 7.15
N GLY A 29 -8.28 -7.09 6.33
CA GLY A 29 -8.17 -7.08 4.87
C GLY A 29 -8.63 -5.78 4.19
N THR A 30 -9.09 -4.78 4.95
CA THR A 30 -9.65 -3.54 4.40
C THR A 30 -8.83 -2.32 4.77
N VAL A 31 -8.85 -1.34 3.86
CA VAL A 31 -8.21 -0.02 3.96
C VAL A 31 -9.29 1.05 4.06
N THR A 32 -9.21 1.91 5.07
CA THR A 32 -10.16 2.99 5.32
C THR A 32 -9.54 4.34 4.97
N ALA A 33 -9.99 4.93 3.85
CA ALA A 33 -9.56 6.27 3.44
C ALA A 33 -9.85 7.33 4.53
N GLY A 34 -8.88 8.22 4.76
CA GLY A 34 -8.96 9.23 5.82
C GLY A 34 -8.55 8.74 7.21
N THR A 35 -8.41 7.43 7.42
CA THR A 35 -7.91 6.83 8.67
C THR A 35 -6.56 6.18 8.46
N ASP A 36 -6.50 5.19 7.55
CA ASP A 36 -5.26 4.54 7.16
C ASP A 36 -4.42 5.50 6.29
N ARG A 37 -3.10 5.41 6.42
CA ARG A 37 -2.16 6.36 5.81
C ARG A 37 -1.08 5.67 5.01
N VAL A 38 -0.67 6.32 3.93
CA VAL A 38 0.57 6.00 3.23
C VAL A 38 1.73 6.25 4.19
N ILE A 39 2.63 5.27 4.30
CA ILE A 39 3.84 5.32 5.12
C ILE A 39 5.05 4.97 4.26
N CYS A 40 6.26 5.13 4.81
CA CYS A 40 7.50 4.78 4.10
C CYS A 40 7.44 3.35 3.54
N LEU A 41 6.88 2.43 4.33
CA LEU A 41 6.76 1.02 3.98
C LEU A 41 5.72 0.72 2.90
N SER A 42 4.86 1.68 2.55
CA SER A 42 3.90 1.51 1.45
C SER A 42 4.58 1.37 0.10
N CYS A 43 5.74 2.00 -0.08
CA CYS A 43 6.52 1.94 -1.32
C CYS A 43 7.87 1.25 -1.11
N HIS A 44 8.48 1.38 0.07
CA HIS A 44 9.80 0.85 0.35
C HIS A 44 9.73 -0.45 1.16
N ARG A 45 10.70 -1.33 0.92
CA ARG A 45 11.00 -2.52 1.71
C ARG A 45 12.36 -2.32 2.38
N PRO A 46 12.43 -2.21 3.72
CA PRO A 46 13.66 -1.83 4.42
C PRO A 46 14.86 -2.71 4.11
N HIS A 47 14.65 -4.03 3.93
CA HIS A 47 15.71 -5.00 3.67
C HIS A 47 15.31 -5.97 2.56
N GLY A 48 16.28 -6.29 1.69
CA GLY A 48 16.10 -7.31 0.65
C GLY A 48 15.11 -6.92 -0.44
N ALA A 49 15.00 -5.62 -0.74
CA ALA A 49 14.28 -5.16 -1.91
C ALA A 49 15.06 -5.57 -3.18
N PRO A 50 14.40 -6.13 -4.20
CA PRO A 50 15.05 -6.47 -5.47
C PRO A 50 15.22 -5.25 -6.39
N ASN A 51 14.63 -4.10 -6.04
CA ASN A 51 14.59 -2.91 -6.87
C ASN A 51 15.47 -1.79 -6.29
N PRO A 52 15.93 -0.83 -7.13
CA PRO A 52 16.62 0.38 -6.68
C PRO A 52 15.84 1.13 -5.59
N ASP A 53 16.57 1.89 -4.76
CA ASP A 53 16.01 2.72 -3.68
C ASP A 53 15.14 1.94 -2.69
N SER A 54 15.40 0.64 -2.60
CA SER A 54 14.66 -0.28 -1.77
C SER A 54 13.16 -0.34 -2.07
N LEU A 55 12.75 -0.16 -3.33
CA LEU A 55 11.35 -0.17 -3.71
C LEU A 55 10.74 -1.59 -3.74
N ARG A 56 9.44 -1.68 -3.46
CA ARG A 56 8.67 -2.93 -3.53
C ARG A 56 8.35 -3.36 -4.97
N PHE A 57 8.31 -2.41 -5.89
CA PHE A 57 7.98 -2.59 -7.30
C PHE A 57 8.99 -1.80 -8.15
N THR A 58 9.15 -2.18 -9.42
CA THR A 58 10.03 -1.44 -10.34
C THR A 58 9.38 -0.12 -10.73
N TYR A 59 10.18 0.89 -11.10
CA TYR A 59 9.64 2.13 -11.67
C TYR A 59 8.79 1.87 -12.92
N GLN A 60 9.16 0.90 -13.75
CA GLN A 60 8.40 0.51 -14.94
C GLN A 60 7.04 -0.10 -14.58
N THR A 61 6.97 -0.91 -13.50
CA THR A 61 5.71 -1.52 -13.04
C THR A 61 4.87 -0.60 -12.16
N SER A 62 5.43 0.50 -11.64
CA SER A 62 4.65 1.52 -10.89
C SER A 62 3.56 2.22 -11.72
N LEU A 63 3.62 2.03 -13.04
CA LEU A 63 2.71 2.54 -14.06
C LEU A 63 1.77 1.45 -14.60
N SER A 64 1.96 0.17 -14.25
CA SER A 64 1.01 -0.87 -14.67
C SER A 64 -0.24 -0.87 -13.79
N SER A 65 -1.41 -1.15 -14.38
CA SER A 65 -2.68 -1.19 -13.65
C SER A 65 -2.60 -2.21 -12.51
N GLY A 66 -2.95 -1.79 -11.29
CA GLY A 66 -2.97 -2.66 -10.11
C GLY A 66 -1.62 -2.88 -9.43
N THR A 67 -0.54 -2.26 -9.88
CA THR A 67 0.79 -2.35 -9.25
C THR A 67 1.31 -0.98 -8.82
N GLY A 68 2.21 -0.96 -7.86
CA GLY A 68 2.81 0.27 -7.32
C GLY A 68 1.80 1.38 -7.00
N CYS A 69 1.94 2.54 -7.63
CA CYS A 69 1.07 3.70 -7.43
C CYS A 69 -0.40 3.40 -7.79
N LEU A 70 -0.61 2.64 -8.87
CA LEU A 70 -1.94 2.36 -9.42
C LEU A 70 -2.70 1.28 -8.64
N ARG A 71 -2.02 0.59 -7.70
CA ARG A 71 -2.69 -0.29 -6.73
C ARG A 71 -3.63 0.48 -5.80
N CYS A 72 -3.24 1.68 -5.38
CA CYS A 72 -4.11 2.57 -4.62
C CYS A 72 -4.91 3.49 -5.54
N HIS A 73 -4.31 4.04 -6.59
CA HIS A 73 -4.98 4.98 -7.51
C HIS A 73 -5.72 4.28 -8.66
N THR A 74 -6.79 3.53 -8.32
CA THR A 74 -7.49 2.63 -9.27
C THR A 74 -8.21 3.33 -10.43
N GLN A 75 -8.44 4.63 -10.34
CA GLN A 75 -9.03 5.46 -11.41
C GLN A 75 -7.99 6.32 -12.16
N LYS A 76 -6.69 6.10 -11.94
CA LYS A 76 -5.61 6.79 -12.66
C LYS A 76 -4.93 5.79 -13.59
N SER A 77 -4.73 6.16 -14.85
CA SER A 77 -3.93 5.39 -15.81
C SER A 77 -2.46 5.72 -15.67
N ALA A 78 -1.58 4.82 -16.12
CA ALA A 78 -0.27 5.25 -16.55
C ALA A 78 -0.40 6.22 -17.71
N TYR A 79 0.39 7.27 -17.63
CA TYR A 79 0.53 8.23 -18.71
C TYR A 79 1.21 7.56 -19.90
#